data_AF-A0A945A120-F1
#
_entry.id   AF-A0A945A120-F1
#
_cell.length_a   1.000
_cell.length_b   1.000
_cell.length_c   1.000
_cell.angle_alpha   90.00
_cell.angle_beta   90.00
_cell.angle_gamma   90.00
#
_symmetry.space_group_name_H-M   'P 1'
#
loop_
_entity.id
_entity.type
_entity.pdbx_description
1 polymer ?
#
loop_
_entity_poly.entity_id
_entity_poly.type
_entity_poly.pdbx_seq_one_letter_code
_entity_poly.pdbx_strand_id
1 'polypeptide(L)'
;MPTSIEIPAKSAAFTNFKNGNETELTYALKWAAWKWLWEVAECRVIGYEVRLEGPFGRIADVVGLGPENRVFLIEVKSSRADLSRDDNNERTKKRLRKKAKSLDEATELTRSVLSDAKAIAATANTGQAIALAEADAEAVASKSASTKKRIETLSTKFHDPAYLRCADYHYIMAPHRMIRTTEVPDQWGLLNEHSEAVVEAPLKQVKRVTQHVLRAIARANTRDLMKACEVDVQRVK
;
A
#
# COMPACT_ATOMS: atom_id res chain seq x y z
N MET A 1 28.70 8.73 -7.24
CA MET A 1 27.33 9.07 -6.82
C MET A 1 27.14 8.53 -5.42
N PRO A 2 26.72 9.32 -4.43
CA PRO A 2 26.48 8.83 -3.08
C PRO A 2 25.40 7.74 -3.12
N THR A 3 25.74 6.54 -2.65
CA THR A 3 24.86 5.36 -2.61
C THR A 3 23.93 5.35 -1.39
N SER A 4 23.97 6.39 -0.57
CA SER A 4 23.22 6.49 0.68
C SER A 4 22.06 7.46 0.53
N ILE A 5 20.86 7.01 0.93
CA ILE A 5 19.73 7.90 1.17
C ILE A 5 20.14 8.92 2.23
N GLU A 6 19.88 10.18 1.97
CA GLU A 6 20.12 11.23 2.95
C GLU A 6 19.09 11.08 4.07
N ILE A 7 19.51 10.43 5.15
CA ILE A 7 18.74 10.34 6.39
C ILE A 7 19.18 11.52 7.24
N PRO A 8 18.25 12.31 7.80
CA PRO A 8 18.57 13.31 8.82
C PRO A 8 19.50 12.70 9.86
N ALA A 9 20.54 13.44 10.25
CA ALA A 9 21.47 13.00 11.29
C ALA A 9 20.68 12.41 12.48
N LYS A 10 21.14 11.29 13.05
CA LYS A 10 20.51 10.60 14.19
C LYS A 10 20.22 11.62 15.31
N SER A 11 19.02 12.18 15.28
CA SER A 11 18.54 13.19 16.21
C SER A 11 17.32 12.60 16.88
N ALA A 12 17.14 12.93 18.17
CA ALA A 12 15.98 12.48 18.93
C ALA A 12 14.66 12.85 18.21
N ALA A 13 14.63 14.00 17.54
CA ALA A 13 13.49 14.43 16.71
C ALA A 13 13.15 13.40 15.63
N PHE A 14 14.13 12.90 14.87
CA PHE A 14 13.89 11.94 13.79
C PHE A 14 13.27 10.63 14.29
N THR A 15 13.74 10.13 15.44
CA THR A 15 13.21 8.91 16.08
C THR A 15 11.78 9.11 16.56
N ASN A 16 11.45 10.31 17.06
CA ASN A 16 10.14 10.60 17.66
C ASN A 16 9.02 10.71 16.61
N PHE A 17 9.34 11.14 15.39
CA PHE A 17 8.37 11.22 14.28
C PHE A 17 8.13 9.87 13.59
N LYS A 18 9.17 9.02 13.49
CA LYS A 18 9.07 7.68 12.89
C LYS A 18 8.04 6.80 13.62
N ASN A 19 7.24 6.04 12.88
CA ASN A 19 6.33 5.07 13.50
C ASN A 19 7.06 3.79 13.93
N GLY A 20 6.67 3.20 15.07
CA GLY A 20 7.38 2.04 15.63
C GLY A 20 7.39 0.79 14.73
N ASN A 21 6.40 0.66 13.85
CA ASN A 21 6.30 -0.44 12.87
C ASN A 21 6.94 -0.11 11.51
N GLU A 22 7.49 1.09 11.34
CA GLU A 22 8.06 1.55 10.08
C GLU A 22 9.55 1.16 9.96
N THR A 23 9.96 0.69 8.78
CA THR A 23 11.38 0.41 8.52
C THR A 23 12.18 1.71 8.36
N GLU A 24 13.49 1.67 8.59
CA GLU A 24 14.34 2.85 8.32
C GLU A 24 14.27 3.29 6.86
N LEU A 25 14.24 2.34 5.91
CA LEU A 25 14.12 2.63 4.49
C LEU A 25 12.80 3.33 4.15
N THR A 26 11.66 2.82 4.64
CA THR A 26 10.35 3.44 4.40
C THR A 26 10.33 4.88 4.91
N TYR A 27 10.84 5.11 6.12
CA TYR A 27 10.87 6.44 6.69
C TYR A 27 11.83 7.38 5.95
N ALA A 28 13.00 6.90 5.54
CA ALA A 28 13.96 7.66 4.73
C ALA A 28 13.37 8.05 3.36
N LEU A 29 12.57 7.19 2.74
CA LEU A 29 11.84 7.51 1.51
C LEU A 29 10.74 8.56 1.75
N LYS A 30 10.01 8.50 2.87
CA LYS A 30 9.06 9.57 3.26
C LYS A 30 9.78 10.90 3.45
N TRP A 31 10.95 10.88 4.05
CA TRP A 31 11.79 12.06 4.20
C TRP A 31 12.23 12.65 2.86
N ALA A 32 12.72 11.80 1.93
CA ALA A 32 13.04 12.24 0.58
C ALA A 32 11.82 12.84 -0.15
N ALA A 33 10.64 12.23 0.02
CA ALA A 33 9.39 12.74 -0.54
C ALA A 33 9.01 14.12 0.06
N TRP A 34 9.17 14.29 1.37
CA TRP A 34 9.00 15.57 2.04
C TRP A 34 9.96 16.63 1.50
N LYS A 35 11.24 16.28 1.36
CA LYS A 35 12.28 17.18 0.84
C LYS A 35 11.97 17.62 -0.59
N TRP A 36 11.58 16.69 -1.46
CA TRP A 36 11.14 17.02 -2.82
C TRP A 36 9.93 17.96 -2.82
N LEU A 37 8.93 17.70 -1.98
CA LEU A 37 7.75 18.56 -1.87
C LEU A 37 8.13 19.99 -1.43
N TRP A 38 9.08 20.13 -0.51
CA TRP A 38 9.54 21.42 -0.02
C TRP A 38 10.41 22.17 -1.05
N GLU A 39 11.47 21.52 -1.55
CA GLU A 39 12.51 22.18 -2.35
C GLU A 39 12.16 22.30 -3.82
N VAL A 40 11.40 21.35 -4.37
CA VAL A 40 11.12 21.26 -5.82
C VAL A 40 9.67 21.63 -6.13
N ALA A 41 8.71 21.05 -5.41
CA ALA A 41 7.29 21.34 -5.64
C ALA A 41 6.80 22.61 -4.90
N GLU A 42 7.67 23.26 -4.12
CA GLU A 42 7.41 24.50 -3.37
C GLU A 42 6.14 24.41 -2.48
N CYS A 43 5.92 23.24 -1.88
CA CYS A 43 4.81 23.01 -0.97
C CYS A 43 4.99 23.81 0.32
N ARG A 44 4.01 24.67 0.61
CA ARG A 44 3.98 25.50 1.84
C ARG A 44 3.47 24.77 3.08
N VAL A 45 2.83 23.62 2.89
CA VAL A 45 2.30 22.75 3.94
C VAL A 45 2.44 21.31 3.48
N ILE A 46 3.06 20.49 4.33
CA ILE A 46 3.35 19.08 4.08
C ILE A 46 3.01 18.29 5.34
N GLY A 47 2.48 17.07 5.20
CA GLY A 47 2.23 16.17 6.32
C GLY A 47 2.45 14.71 5.96
N TYR A 48 2.78 13.91 6.97
CA TYR A 48 2.89 12.44 6.86
C TYR A 48 1.61 11.74 7.27
N GLU A 49 1.34 10.57 6.67
CA GLU A 49 0.22 9.70 7.04
C GLU A 49 -1.11 10.48 7.09
N VAL A 50 -1.34 11.25 6.01
CA VAL A 50 -2.45 12.19 5.91
C VAL A 50 -3.70 11.44 5.51
N ARG A 51 -4.69 11.44 6.41
CA ARG A 51 -6.01 10.88 6.15
C ARG A 51 -6.85 11.87 5.35
N LEU A 52 -7.05 11.57 4.07
CA LEU A 52 -7.80 12.42 3.15
C LEU A 52 -9.31 12.28 3.40
N GLU A 53 -10.03 13.39 3.33
CA GLU A 53 -11.49 13.42 3.44
C GLU A 53 -12.10 12.94 2.11
N GLY A 54 -12.95 11.91 2.16
CA GLY A 54 -13.51 11.25 0.99
C GLY A 54 -13.95 9.81 1.29
N PRO A 55 -14.52 9.08 0.31
CA PRO A 55 -14.90 7.68 0.53
C PRO A 55 -13.66 6.89 0.96
N PHE A 56 -13.82 6.08 2.00
CA PHE A 56 -12.83 5.16 2.58
C PHE A 56 -11.73 5.76 3.48
N GLY A 57 -11.67 7.08 3.71
CA GLY A 57 -10.74 7.67 4.69
C GLY A 57 -9.28 7.26 4.46
N ARG A 58 -8.86 7.22 3.19
CA ARG A 58 -7.55 6.72 2.78
C ARG A 58 -6.42 7.55 3.36
N ILE A 59 -5.36 6.86 3.70
CA ILE A 59 -4.13 7.45 4.23
C ILE A 59 -3.11 7.45 3.10
N ALA A 60 -2.55 8.63 2.84
CA ALA A 60 -1.41 8.82 1.96
C ALA A 60 -0.14 9.01 2.78
N ASP A 61 0.98 8.48 2.29
CA ASP A 61 2.25 8.51 3.02
C ASP A 61 2.75 9.95 3.24
N VAL A 62 2.76 10.76 2.17
CA VAL A 62 3.13 12.17 2.23
C VAL A 62 2.19 12.99 1.35
N VAL A 63 1.68 14.11 1.86
CA VAL A 63 0.81 15.02 1.10
C VAL A 63 1.34 16.44 1.25
N GLY A 64 1.43 17.15 0.13
CA GLY A 64 1.85 18.54 0.06
C GLY A 64 0.81 19.43 -0.63
N LEU A 65 0.77 20.71 -0.24
CA LEU A 65 -0.01 21.74 -0.92
C LEU A 65 0.93 22.83 -1.44
N GLY A 66 1.10 22.87 -2.76
CA GLY A 66 2.02 23.73 -3.49
C GLY A 66 1.39 25.01 -4.04
N PRO A 67 2.12 25.70 -4.93
CA PRO A 67 1.65 26.88 -5.65
C PRO A 67 0.30 26.64 -6.33
N GLU A 68 -0.49 27.70 -6.49
CA GLU A 68 -1.84 27.66 -7.07
C GLU A 68 -2.82 26.71 -6.33
N ASN A 69 -2.48 26.31 -5.11
CA ASN A 69 -3.18 25.29 -4.32
C ASN A 69 -3.18 23.91 -4.97
N ARG A 70 -2.13 23.55 -5.71
CA ARG A 70 -1.98 22.20 -6.25
C ARG A 70 -1.67 21.21 -5.14
N VAL A 71 -2.41 20.11 -5.12
CA VAL A 71 -2.25 19.03 -4.16
C VAL A 71 -1.34 17.96 -4.76
N PHE A 72 -0.30 17.62 -4.03
CA PHE A 72 0.63 16.54 -4.36
C PHE A 72 0.42 15.40 -3.37
N LEU A 73 0.26 14.20 -3.89
CA LEU A 73 0.15 12.98 -3.09
C LEU A 73 1.31 12.07 -3.45
N ILE A 74 2.06 11.62 -2.45
CA ILE A 74 3.18 10.70 -2.63
C ILE A 74 2.90 9.41 -1.85
N GLU A 75 3.02 8.27 -2.54
CA GLU A 75 3.00 6.93 -1.95
C GLU A 75 4.42 6.36 -1.95
N VAL A 76 4.88 5.89 -0.80
CA VAL A 76 6.21 5.31 -0.64
C VAL A 76 6.14 3.81 -0.84
N LYS A 77 7.04 3.28 -1.69
CA LYS A 77 7.21 1.84 -1.92
C LYS A 77 8.66 1.46 -1.73
N SER A 78 8.94 0.74 -0.64
CA SER A 78 10.30 0.28 -0.30
C SER A 78 10.69 -1.04 -0.98
N SER A 79 9.73 -1.74 -1.59
CA SER A 79 9.97 -2.99 -2.32
C SER A 79 9.00 -3.20 -3.47
N ARG A 80 9.38 -4.06 -4.43
CA ARG A 80 8.48 -4.49 -5.51
C ARG A 80 7.25 -5.24 -5.00
N ALA A 81 7.40 -5.99 -3.90
CA ALA A 81 6.28 -6.68 -3.28
C ALA A 81 5.25 -5.66 -2.77
N ASP A 82 5.71 -4.58 -2.13
CA ASP A 82 4.84 -3.53 -1.64
C ASP A 82 4.13 -2.77 -2.77
N LEU A 83 4.86 -2.44 -3.84
CA LEU A 83 4.28 -1.87 -5.06
C LEU A 83 3.14 -2.74 -5.62
N SER A 84 3.40 -4.05 -5.77
CA SER A 84 2.44 -4.99 -6.36
C SER A 84 1.16 -5.20 -5.53
N ARG A 85 1.18 -4.85 -4.24
CA ARG A 85 -0.03 -4.92 -3.39
C ARG A 85 -1.05 -3.86 -3.78
N ASP A 86 -0.59 -2.70 -4.23
CA ASP A 86 -1.44 -1.57 -4.61
C ASP A 86 -1.69 -1.46 -6.12
N ASP A 87 -0.81 -2.07 -6.93
CA ASP A 87 -0.89 -2.13 -8.38
C ASP A 87 -1.79 -3.28 -8.89
N ASN A 88 -3.03 -3.32 -8.40
CA ASN A 88 -4.03 -4.26 -8.91
C ASN A 88 -5.16 -3.52 -9.63
N ASN A 89 -5.71 -4.18 -10.65
CA ASN A 89 -6.80 -3.67 -11.47
C ASN A 89 -7.87 -4.74 -11.70
N GLU A 90 -8.89 -4.42 -12.49
CA GLU A 90 -9.98 -5.33 -12.80
C GLU A 90 -9.52 -6.64 -13.48
N ARG A 91 -8.42 -6.60 -14.25
CA ARG A 91 -7.83 -7.82 -14.82
C ARG A 91 -7.29 -8.74 -13.72
N THR A 92 -6.61 -8.18 -12.72
CA THR A 92 -6.13 -8.96 -11.56
C THR A 92 -7.31 -9.54 -10.78
N LYS A 93 -8.36 -8.75 -10.54
CA LYS A 93 -9.58 -9.19 -9.86
C LYS A 93 -10.27 -10.34 -10.61
N LYS A 94 -10.43 -10.22 -11.94
CA LYS A 94 -10.99 -11.28 -12.80
C LYS A 94 -10.16 -12.56 -12.74
N ARG A 95 -8.82 -12.45 -12.80
CA ARG A 95 -7.91 -13.60 -12.67
C ARG A 95 -8.04 -14.30 -11.32
N LEU A 96 -8.10 -13.53 -10.22
CA LEU A 96 -8.28 -14.08 -8.88
C LEU A 96 -9.64 -14.76 -8.72
N ARG A 97 -10.72 -14.17 -9.23
CA ARG A 97 -12.06 -14.79 -9.25
C ARG A 97 -12.08 -16.11 -10.01
N LYS A 98 -11.45 -16.16 -11.20
CA LYS A 98 -11.30 -17.41 -11.97
C LYS A 98 -10.54 -18.46 -11.16
N LYS A 99 -9.42 -18.07 -10.54
CA LYS A 99 -8.63 -18.96 -9.68
C LYS A 99 -9.41 -19.46 -8.47
N ALA A 100 -10.18 -18.60 -7.81
CA ALA A 100 -11.02 -18.97 -6.67
C ALA A 100 -12.06 -20.01 -7.08
N LYS A 101 -12.73 -19.83 -8.23
CA LYS A 101 -13.67 -20.82 -8.77
C LYS A 101 -13.00 -22.18 -8.98
N SER A 102 -11.84 -22.22 -9.65
CA SER A 102 -11.13 -23.48 -9.87
C SER A 102 -10.62 -24.13 -8.57
N LEU A 103 -10.25 -23.34 -7.56
CA LEU A 103 -9.88 -23.86 -6.25
C LEU A 103 -11.07 -24.40 -5.47
N ASP A 104 -12.26 -23.79 -5.62
CA ASP A 104 -13.49 -24.30 -5.02
C ASP A 104 -13.88 -25.65 -5.63
N GLU A 105 -13.85 -25.77 -6.96
CA GLU A 105 -14.07 -27.03 -7.68
C GLU A 105 -13.05 -28.11 -7.25
N ALA A 106 -11.77 -27.75 -7.14
CA ALA A 106 -10.74 -28.66 -6.65
C ALA A 106 -10.98 -29.08 -5.19
N THR A 107 -11.40 -28.15 -4.33
CA THR A 107 -11.69 -28.44 -2.92
C THR A 107 -12.87 -29.41 -2.79
N GLU A 108 -13.92 -29.23 -3.59
CA GLU A 108 -15.08 -30.12 -3.62
C GLU A 108 -14.70 -31.53 -4.10
N LEU A 109 -13.95 -31.62 -5.21
CA LEU A 109 -13.46 -32.89 -5.74
C LEU A 109 -12.57 -33.61 -4.73
N THR A 110 -11.58 -32.94 -4.14
CA THR A 110 -10.67 -33.57 -3.17
C THR A 110 -11.42 -34.06 -1.93
N ARG A 111 -12.43 -33.32 -1.45
CA ARG A 111 -13.29 -33.78 -0.33
C ARG A 111 -14.11 -35.01 -0.71
N SER A 112 -14.70 -35.04 -1.90
CA SER A 112 -15.47 -36.19 -2.39
C SER A 112 -14.58 -37.43 -2.45
N VAL A 113 -13.43 -37.33 -3.12
CA VAL A 113 -12.48 -38.45 -3.27
C VAL A 113 -11.98 -38.93 -1.90
N LEU A 114 -11.70 -38.02 -0.97
CA LEU A 114 -11.27 -38.38 0.38
C LEU A 114 -12.38 -39.09 1.18
N SER A 115 -13.64 -38.65 1.02
CA SER A 115 -14.79 -39.31 1.63
C SER A 115 -14.95 -40.75 1.12
N ASP A 116 -14.87 -40.93 -0.19
CA ASP A 116 -14.95 -42.24 -0.84
C ASP A 116 -13.79 -43.15 -0.40
N ALA A 117 -12.57 -42.61 -0.37
CA ALA A 117 -11.38 -43.33 0.09
C ALA A 117 -11.50 -43.78 1.55
N LYS A 118 -12.03 -42.93 2.44
CA LYS A 118 -12.28 -43.28 3.85
C LYS A 118 -13.33 -44.37 4.01
N ALA A 119 -14.39 -44.33 3.20
CA ALA A 119 -15.44 -45.36 3.21
C ALA A 119 -14.90 -46.74 2.79
N ILE A 120 -13.99 -46.78 1.81
CA ILE A 120 -13.36 -48.03 1.33
C ILE A 120 -12.30 -48.52 2.34
N ALA A 121 -11.51 -47.60 2.88
CA ALA A 121 -10.39 -47.88 3.78
C ALA A 121 -10.76 -48.50 5.13
N ALA A 122 -12.04 -48.48 5.53
CA ALA A 122 -12.53 -49.14 6.74
C ALA A 122 -12.22 -50.66 6.80
N THR A 123 -11.73 -51.24 5.69
CA THR A 123 -11.40 -52.65 5.54
C THR A 123 -9.90 -52.97 5.33
N ALA A 124 -8.99 -51.97 5.30
CA ALA A 124 -7.56 -52.17 5.00
C ALA A 124 -6.60 -51.24 5.77
N ASN A 125 -5.36 -51.68 6.02
CA ASN A 125 -4.32 -50.94 6.76
C ASN A 125 -3.74 -49.75 5.95
N THR A 126 -4.54 -48.71 5.74
CA THR A 126 -4.30 -47.60 4.81
C THR A 126 -4.17 -46.23 5.51
N GLY A 127 -4.04 -46.21 6.85
CA GLY A 127 -4.10 -44.99 7.65
C GLY A 127 -3.11 -43.89 7.26
N GLN A 128 -1.89 -44.25 6.84
CA GLN A 128 -0.89 -43.26 6.41
C GLN A 128 -1.24 -42.57 5.08
N ALA A 129 -1.85 -43.29 4.14
CA ALA A 129 -2.28 -42.72 2.86
C ALA A 129 -3.49 -41.78 3.04
N ILE A 130 -4.41 -42.13 3.95
CA ILE A 130 -5.55 -41.27 4.31
C ILE A 130 -5.07 -39.98 4.98
N ALA A 131 -4.13 -40.08 5.92
CA ALA A 131 -3.57 -38.91 6.60
C ALA A 131 -2.89 -37.94 5.61
N LEU A 132 -2.18 -38.47 4.61
CA LEU A 132 -1.58 -37.64 3.55
C LEU A 132 -2.67 -36.96 2.70
N ALA A 133 -3.70 -37.70 2.30
CA ALA A 133 -4.81 -37.15 1.53
C ALA A 133 -5.63 -36.10 2.32
N GLU A 134 -5.76 -36.23 3.64
CA GLU A 134 -6.33 -35.23 4.53
C GLU A 134 -5.51 -33.93 4.53
N ALA A 135 -4.18 -34.05 4.66
CA ALA A 135 -3.28 -32.89 4.62
C ALA A 135 -3.35 -32.16 3.27
N ASP A 136 -3.41 -32.89 2.16
CA ASP A 136 -3.57 -32.33 0.82
C ASP A 136 -4.93 -31.61 0.68
N ALA A 137 -6.01 -32.22 1.17
CA ALA A 137 -7.34 -31.61 1.17
C ALA A 137 -7.36 -30.30 1.96
N GLU A 138 -6.72 -30.27 3.12
CA GLU A 138 -6.60 -29.07 3.95
C GLU A 138 -5.76 -27.99 3.26
N ALA A 139 -4.65 -28.36 2.62
CA ALA A 139 -3.81 -27.43 1.87
C ALA A 139 -4.57 -26.75 0.72
N VAL A 140 -5.38 -27.52 -0.03
CA VAL A 140 -6.23 -26.99 -1.11
C VAL A 140 -7.31 -26.06 -0.54
N ALA A 141 -7.98 -26.46 0.54
CA ALA A 141 -9.00 -25.64 1.20
C ALA A 141 -8.43 -24.31 1.74
N SER A 142 -7.27 -24.36 2.39
CA SER A 142 -6.54 -23.18 2.89
C SER A 142 -6.17 -22.23 1.74
N LYS A 143 -5.72 -22.78 0.60
CA LYS A 143 -5.41 -21.99 -0.60
C LYS A 143 -6.65 -21.34 -1.21
N SER A 144 -7.81 -22.01 -1.19
CA SER A 144 -9.09 -21.41 -1.61
C SER A 144 -9.46 -20.24 -0.68
N ALA A 145 -9.46 -20.47 0.64
CA ALA A 145 -9.79 -19.44 1.63
C ALA A 145 -8.86 -18.22 1.55
N SER A 146 -7.55 -18.45 1.43
CA SER A 146 -6.54 -17.42 1.19
C SER A 146 -6.81 -16.60 -0.07
N THR A 147 -7.20 -17.27 -1.17
CA THR A 147 -7.51 -16.60 -2.43
C THR A 147 -8.77 -15.75 -2.32
N LYS A 148 -9.81 -16.22 -1.63
CA LYS A 148 -11.05 -15.46 -1.37
C LYS A 148 -10.78 -14.22 -0.52
N LYS A 149 -10.05 -14.38 0.59
CA LYS A 149 -9.61 -13.27 1.43
C LYS A 149 -8.81 -12.22 0.63
N ARG A 150 -7.91 -12.68 -0.25
CA ARG A 150 -7.16 -11.77 -1.13
C ARG A 150 -8.04 -11.01 -2.12
N ILE A 151 -9.16 -11.56 -2.57
CA ILE A 151 -10.11 -10.85 -3.44
C ILE A 151 -10.81 -9.74 -2.64
N GLU A 152 -11.21 -10.00 -1.40
CA GLU A 152 -11.88 -9.05 -0.52
C GLU A 152 -10.95 -7.89 -0.11
N THR A 153 -9.69 -8.19 0.18
CA THR A 153 -8.70 -7.19 0.61
C THR A 153 -7.83 -6.68 -0.55
N LEU A 154 -8.25 -6.89 -1.80
CA LEU A 154 -7.46 -6.50 -2.97
C LEU A 154 -7.39 -4.96 -3.05
N SER A 155 -6.21 -4.40 -2.83
CA SER A 155 -6.00 -2.96 -3.03
C SER A 155 -5.82 -2.65 -4.51
N THR A 156 -6.60 -1.69 -5.00
CA THR A 156 -6.50 -1.12 -6.36
C THR A 156 -6.05 0.34 -6.30
N LYS A 157 -5.25 0.71 -5.29
CA LYS A 157 -4.96 2.11 -4.92
C LYS A 157 -4.53 2.95 -6.12
N PHE A 158 -3.65 2.43 -6.97
CA PHE A 158 -3.12 3.16 -8.12
C PHE A 158 -4.10 3.31 -9.28
N HIS A 159 -5.14 2.47 -9.31
CA HIS A 159 -6.15 2.41 -10.37
C HIS A 159 -7.54 2.86 -9.91
N ASP A 160 -7.68 3.28 -8.65
CA ASP A 160 -8.96 3.69 -8.09
C ASP A 160 -9.31 5.14 -8.47
N PRO A 161 -10.36 5.36 -9.28
CA PRO A 161 -10.74 6.70 -9.70
C PRO A 161 -11.08 7.63 -8.54
N ALA A 162 -11.61 7.12 -7.42
CA ALA A 162 -11.92 7.93 -6.26
C ALA A 162 -10.66 8.49 -5.60
N TYR A 163 -9.61 7.67 -5.55
CA TYR A 163 -8.33 8.07 -4.96
C TYR A 163 -7.51 8.97 -5.88
N LEU A 164 -7.58 8.72 -7.19
CA LEU A 164 -6.94 9.55 -8.22
C LEU A 164 -7.54 10.97 -8.28
N ARG A 165 -8.77 11.16 -7.81
CA ARG A 165 -9.41 12.49 -7.69
C ARG A 165 -9.01 13.29 -6.45
N CYS A 166 -8.21 12.72 -5.54
CA CYS A 166 -7.85 13.39 -4.29
C CYS A 166 -6.70 14.40 -4.42
N ALA A 167 -5.96 14.39 -5.54
CA ALA A 167 -4.80 15.27 -5.73
C ALA A 167 -4.59 15.59 -7.22
N ASP A 168 -3.97 16.74 -7.49
CA ASP A 168 -3.60 17.19 -8.83
C ASP A 168 -2.47 16.33 -9.40
N TYR A 169 -1.51 15.94 -8.54
CA TYR A 169 -0.40 15.06 -8.88
C TYR A 169 -0.32 13.89 -7.90
N HIS A 170 -0.05 12.70 -8.44
CA HIS A 170 0.27 11.53 -7.64
C HIS A 170 1.65 11.03 -8.04
N TYR A 171 2.50 10.77 -7.06
CA TYR A 171 3.84 10.24 -7.25
C TYR A 171 4.05 8.97 -6.44
N ILE A 172 4.82 8.04 -7.00
CA ILE A 172 5.40 6.93 -6.24
C ILE A 172 6.83 7.33 -5.88
N MET A 173 7.18 7.24 -4.60
CA MET A 173 8.55 7.39 -4.12
C MET A 173 9.14 6.01 -3.85
N ALA A 174 10.24 5.68 -4.53
CA ALA A 174 10.84 4.35 -4.47
C ALA A 174 12.37 4.40 -4.60
N PRO A 175 13.09 3.35 -4.14
CA PRO A 175 14.51 3.22 -4.41
C PRO A 175 14.83 3.22 -5.92
N HIS A 176 16.03 3.68 -6.25
CA HIS A 176 16.48 3.96 -7.59
C HIS A 176 16.52 2.66 -8.36
N ARG A 177 15.95 2.67 -9.57
CA ARG A 177 15.80 1.49 -10.46
C ARG A 177 14.95 0.35 -9.89
N MET A 178 14.27 0.51 -8.75
CA MET A 178 13.34 -0.52 -8.25
C MET A 178 12.11 -0.67 -9.18
N ILE A 179 11.66 0.45 -9.74
CA ILE A 179 10.51 0.56 -10.64
C ILE A 179 11.03 1.02 -12.00
N ARG A 180 10.71 0.28 -13.06
CA ARG A 180 10.98 0.73 -14.43
C ARG A 180 9.96 1.79 -14.83
N THR A 181 10.34 2.75 -15.66
CA THR A 181 9.44 3.81 -16.14
C THR A 181 8.18 3.24 -16.81
N THR A 182 8.28 2.08 -17.48
CA THR A 182 7.16 1.36 -18.10
C THR A 182 6.23 0.65 -17.12
N GLU A 183 6.61 0.56 -15.84
CA GLU A 183 5.81 -0.04 -14.76
C GLU A 183 5.08 1.01 -13.93
N VAL A 184 5.28 2.30 -14.21
CA VAL A 184 4.60 3.39 -13.53
C VAL A 184 3.15 3.47 -14.03
N PRO A 185 2.14 3.46 -13.15
CA PRO A 185 0.75 3.59 -13.58
C PRO A 185 0.47 4.93 -14.26
N ASP A 186 -0.37 4.95 -15.30
CA ASP A 186 -0.55 6.10 -16.22
C ASP A 186 -0.82 7.46 -15.55
N GLN A 187 -1.45 7.48 -14.37
CA GLN A 187 -1.81 8.71 -13.65
C GLN A 187 -0.83 9.08 -12.53
N TRP A 188 0.34 8.44 -12.51
CA TRP A 188 1.36 8.60 -11.49
C TRP A 188 2.69 9.02 -12.10
N GLY A 189 3.43 9.83 -11.36
CA GLY A 189 4.86 10.04 -11.59
C GLY A 189 5.70 9.11 -10.71
N LEU A 190 7.01 9.14 -10.90
CA LEU A 190 7.99 8.38 -10.14
C LEU A 190 9.09 9.31 -9.63
N LEU A 191 9.26 9.31 -8.32
CA LEU A 191 10.39 9.94 -7.63
C LEU A 191 11.34 8.85 -7.12
N ASN A 192 12.63 9.17 -7.05
CA ASN A 192 13.62 8.31 -6.43
C ASN A 192 14.06 8.83 -5.03
N GLU A 193 14.76 8.00 -4.27
CA GLU A 193 15.30 8.29 -2.94
C GLU A 193 16.23 9.50 -2.87
N HIS A 194 16.72 9.99 -4.02
CA HIS A 194 17.51 11.21 -4.13
C HIS A 194 16.66 12.46 -4.35
N SER A 195 15.33 12.35 -4.21
CA SER A 195 14.39 13.44 -4.48
C SER A 195 14.45 13.91 -5.94
N GLU A 196 14.65 12.99 -6.87
CA GLU A 196 14.63 13.31 -8.31
C GLU A 196 13.36 12.77 -8.96
N ALA A 197 12.76 13.56 -9.84
CA ALA A 197 11.67 13.09 -10.69
C ALA A 197 12.23 12.27 -11.87
N VAL A 198 11.97 10.96 -11.83
CA VAL A 198 12.32 10.02 -12.90
C VAL A 198 11.23 10.00 -13.97
N VAL A 199 9.97 10.14 -13.54
CA VAL A 199 8.80 10.30 -14.41
C VAL A 199 7.93 11.40 -13.83
N GLU A 200 7.63 12.43 -14.62
CA GLU A 200 6.72 13.49 -14.23
C GLU A 200 5.29 12.98 -14.12
N ALA A 201 4.59 13.34 -13.05
CA ALA A 201 3.19 13.00 -12.89
C ALA A 201 2.32 13.88 -13.81
N PRO A 202 1.31 13.32 -14.49
CA PRO A 202 0.39 14.14 -15.27
C PRO A 202 -0.49 14.99 -14.35
N LEU A 203 -0.74 16.24 -14.74
CA LEU A 203 -1.69 17.13 -14.06
C LEU A 203 -3.12 16.61 -14.24
N LYS A 204 -3.77 16.30 -13.13
CA LYS A 204 -5.20 15.98 -13.09
C LYS A 204 -5.96 17.22 -12.66
N GLN A 205 -6.89 17.68 -13.49
CA GLN A 205 -7.80 18.76 -13.08
C GLN A 205 -8.84 18.22 -12.10
N VAL A 206 -8.48 18.19 -10.81
CA VAL A 206 -9.39 17.81 -9.73
C VAL A 206 -10.18 19.02 -9.25
N LYS A 207 -11.42 18.80 -8.80
CA LYS A 207 -12.24 19.88 -8.24
C LYS A 207 -11.53 20.43 -7.00
N ARG A 208 -11.19 21.71 -7.02
CA ARG A 208 -10.41 22.38 -5.97
C ARG A 208 -11.18 22.41 -4.66
N VAL A 209 -10.88 21.48 -3.75
CA VAL A 209 -11.38 21.50 -2.36
C VAL A 209 -10.22 21.44 -1.38
N THR A 210 -9.32 22.41 -1.54
CA THR A 210 -8.01 22.51 -0.87
C THR A 210 -8.13 22.70 0.64
N GLN A 211 -9.26 23.23 1.12
CA GLN A 211 -9.59 23.34 2.54
C GLN A 211 -9.59 21.98 3.25
N HIS A 212 -10.12 20.93 2.61
CA HIS A 212 -10.14 19.59 3.20
C HIS A 212 -8.74 19.03 3.38
N VAL A 213 -7.88 19.21 2.37
CA VAL A 213 -6.47 18.78 2.42
C VAL A 213 -5.70 19.54 3.48
N LEU A 214 -5.87 20.86 3.57
CA LEU A 214 -5.23 21.68 4.59
C LEU A 214 -5.61 21.22 6.01
N ARG A 215 -6.91 20.95 6.26
CA ARG A 215 -7.38 20.41 7.55
C ARG A 215 -6.80 19.04 7.84
N ALA A 216 -6.70 18.18 6.83
CA ALA A 216 -6.12 16.84 6.98
C ALA A 216 -4.63 16.90 7.33
N ILE A 217 -3.85 17.74 6.65
CA ILE A 217 -2.43 17.98 6.95
C ILE A 217 -2.28 18.56 8.35
N ALA A 218 -3.05 19.59 8.71
CA ALA A 218 -2.99 20.21 10.02
C ALA A 218 -3.25 19.18 11.14
N ARG A 219 -4.28 18.33 11.00
CA ARG A 219 -4.57 17.25 11.95
C ARG A 219 -3.42 16.23 12.06
N ALA A 220 -2.81 15.86 10.93
CA ALA A 220 -1.68 14.94 10.92
C ALA A 220 -0.48 15.53 11.65
N ASN A 221 -0.12 16.78 11.35
CA ASN A 221 1.00 17.46 11.98
C ASN A 221 0.77 17.70 13.48
N THR A 222 -0.47 18.02 13.90
CA THR A 222 -0.80 18.10 15.33
C THR A 222 -0.60 16.75 16.03
N ARG A 223 -1.09 15.64 15.44
CA ARG A 223 -0.87 14.29 15.99
C ARG A 223 0.62 14.00 16.14
N ASP A 224 1.39 14.28 15.10
CA ASP A 224 2.82 13.96 15.06
C ASP A 224 3.61 14.80 16.06
N LEU A 225 3.25 16.07 16.24
CA LEU A 225 3.79 16.94 17.30
C LEU A 225 3.46 16.40 18.70
N MET A 226 2.21 16.03 18.97
CA MET A 226 1.80 15.51 20.27
C MET A 226 2.53 14.21 20.61
N LYS A 227 2.68 13.31 19.63
CA LYS A 227 3.48 12.09 19.75
C LYS A 227 4.94 12.42 20.07
N ALA A 228 5.54 13.39 19.37
CA ALA A 228 6.93 13.77 19.59
C ALA A 228 7.18 14.43 20.95
N CYS A 229 6.16 15.06 21.53
CA CYS A 229 6.15 15.60 22.89
C CYS A 229 5.71 14.59 23.96
N GLU A 230 5.53 13.30 23.61
CA GLU A 230 5.09 12.22 24.51
C GLU A 230 3.74 12.50 25.20
N VAL A 231 2.88 13.31 24.58
CA VAL A 231 1.53 13.59 25.11
C VAL A 231 0.58 12.51 24.62
N ASP A 232 0.07 11.70 25.54
CA ASP A 232 -0.88 10.63 25.23
C ASP A 232 -2.27 11.22 24.94
N VAL A 233 -2.61 11.34 23.65
CA VAL A 233 -3.91 11.87 23.21
C VAL A 233 -4.89 10.72 23.06
N GLN A 234 -5.70 10.48 24.10
CA GLN A 234 -6.83 9.56 23.99
C GLN A 234 -7.87 10.12 23.00
N ARG A 235 -8.14 9.36 21.93
CA ARG A 235 -9.22 9.69 21.00
C ARG A 235 -10.56 9.29 21.60
N VAL A 236 -11.40 10.26 21.91
CA VAL A 236 -12.84 10.02 22.03
C VAL A 236 -13.34 9.69 20.61
N LYS A 237 -13.90 8.47 20.44
CA LYS A 237 -14.45 8.00 19.18
C LYS A 237 -15.69 8.78 18.77
#